data_AF-A0A562IIY1-F1
#
_entry.id   AF-A0A562IIY1-F1
#
_cell.length_a   1.000
_cell.length_b   1.000
_cell.length_c   1.000
_cell.angle_alpha   90.00
_cell.angle_beta   90.00
_cell.angle_gamma   90.00
#
_symmetry.space_group_name_H-M   'P 1'
#
loop_
_entity.id
_entity.type
_entity.pdbx_description
1 polymer ?
#
loop_
_entity_poly.entity_id
_entity_poly.type
_entity_poly.pdbx_seq_one_letter_code
_entity_poly.pdbx_strand_id
1 'polypeptide(L)'
;MTDPAQSLAGALAAHDRAADHFWSFTEDRSVRLRPSQVAPIFFSTLGHLVAGKDAPAGRRAGIAVLGRMYRRFGLYPYHGTVIAAAMADTVRRFAGGCWEPELAGIWGRGCRRVLRLAERAAGVVGDGPHVTAGVVEACEAAADGVAVLTVRPTRRLRYAPGQAMPVCTPRLPGAWRWYSPANAPRRDGRVEFHARAVAAGEVSRVLVERVAPGELLWLGPAFDVEPDAKGDLLGVALDRYRPGQAVYVCGPPRLIESARSLLPAAGVTPDRLHLAATFADAPGAALWASGQRPSPAGDPFPTMTAASSDVRSPRSAT
;
A
#
# COMPACT_ATOMS: atom_id res chain seq x y z
N MET A 1 19.09 -29.03 -2.68
CA MET A 1 18.41 -28.41 -1.51
C MET A 1 17.22 -27.65 -2.06
N THR A 2 16.02 -28.15 -1.81
CA THR A 2 14.78 -27.70 -2.46
C THR A 2 14.33 -26.35 -1.87
N ASP A 3 14.63 -25.21 -2.54
CA ASP A 3 14.29 -23.85 -2.07
C ASP A 3 13.09 -23.25 -2.85
N PRO A 4 11.89 -23.17 -2.23
CA PRO A 4 10.73 -22.54 -2.83
C PRO A 4 10.98 -21.10 -3.27
N ALA A 5 11.81 -20.34 -2.57
CA ALA A 5 12.06 -18.95 -2.93
C ALA A 5 12.91 -18.80 -4.20
N GLN A 6 13.83 -19.72 -4.45
CA GLN A 6 14.59 -19.73 -5.71
C GLN A 6 13.66 -20.05 -6.89
N SER A 7 12.75 -21.02 -6.71
CA SER A 7 11.74 -21.32 -7.73
C SER A 7 10.78 -20.15 -7.98
N LEU A 8 10.39 -19.42 -6.92
CA LEU A 8 9.60 -18.20 -7.05
C LEU A 8 10.35 -17.10 -7.79
N ALA A 9 11.64 -16.90 -7.49
CA ALA A 9 12.45 -15.87 -8.14
C ALA A 9 12.48 -16.04 -9.67
N GLY A 10 12.58 -17.30 -10.15
CA GLY A 10 12.45 -17.60 -11.59
C GLY A 10 11.10 -17.17 -12.16
N ALA A 11 10.00 -17.44 -11.43
CA ALA A 11 8.67 -17.01 -11.85
C ALA A 11 8.48 -15.49 -11.84
N LEU A 12 9.03 -14.79 -10.85
CA LEU A 12 8.94 -13.33 -10.74
C LEU A 12 9.83 -12.61 -11.76
N ALA A 13 10.88 -13.24 -12.28
CA ALA A 13 11.66 -12.69 -13.39
C ALA A 13 10.84 -12.53 -14.68
N ALA A 14 9.76 -13.30 -14.83
CA ALA A 14 8.78 -13.17 -15.90
C ALA A 14 7.38 -12.83 -15.34
N HIS A 15 7.31 -11.93 -14.35
CA HIS A 15 6.13 -11.67 -13.50
C HIS A 15 4.81 -11.56 -14.27
N ASP A 16 4.74 -10.72 -15.31
CA ASP A 16 3.50 -10.53 -16.09
C ASP A 16 3.05 -11.84 -16.77
N ARG A 17 3.96 -12.53 -17.46
CA ARG A 17 3.65 -13.81 -18.12
C ARG A 17 3.29 -14.90 -17.12
N ALA A 18 3.95 -14.93 -15.96
CA ALA A 18 3.65 -15.88 -14.90
C ALA A 18 2.27 -15.61 -14.28
N ALA A 19 1.94 -14.34 -14.05
CA ALA A 19 0.63 -13.92 -13.56
C ALA A 19 -0.49 -14.24 -14.56
N ASP A 20 -0.26 -14.01 -15.85
CA ASP A 20 -1.21 -14.34 -16.92
C ASP A 20 -1.45 -15.85 -17.02
N HIS A 21 -0.39 -16.67 -16.93
CA HIS A 21 -0.52 -18.13 -16.90
C HIS A 21 -1.27 -18.61 -15.65
N PHE A 22 -0.93 -18.05 -14.48
CA PHE A 22 -1.65 -18.33 -13.23
C PHE A 22 -3.13 -18.02 -13.37
N TRP A 23 -3.46 -16.86 -13.93
CA TRP A 23 -4.82 -16.41 -14.17
C TRP A 23 -5.59 -17.34 -15.11
N SER A 24 -5.04 -17.60 -16.30
CA SER A 24 -5.63 -18.50 -17.31
C SER A 24 -5.91 -19.88 -16.72
N PHE A 25 -4.96 -20.45 -15.96
CA PHE A 25 -5.15 -21.74 -15.30
C PHE A 25 -6.35 -21.73 -14.33
N THR A 26 -6.55 -20.63 -13.59
CA THR A 26 -7.67 -20.50 -12.66
C THR A 26 -9.02 -20.32 -13.36
N GLU A 27 -9.06 -19.55 -14.46
CA GLU A 27 -10.28 -19.34 -15.25
C GLU A 27 -10.74 -20.62 -15.95
N ASP A 28 -9.83 -21.39 -16.53
CA ASP A 28 -10.13 -22.67 -17.20
C ASP A 28 -10.81 -23.67 -16.26
N ARG A 29 -10.52 -23.57 -14.95
CA ARG A 29 -11.11 -24.40 -13.89
C ARG A 29 -12.25 -23.72 -13.15
N SER A 30 -12.88 -22.73 -13.79
CA SER A 30 -14.08 -22.02 -13.33
C SER A 30 -13.93 -21.24 -12.03
N VAL A 31 -12.71 -20.90 -11.61
CA VAL A 31 -12.51 -19.93 -10.51
C VAL A 31 -12.68 -18.54 -11.11
N ARG A 32 -13.86 -17.95 -10.94
CA ARG A 32 -14.16 -16.60 -11.42
C ARG A 32 -13.47 -15.55 -10.55
N LEU A 33 -12.18 -15.35 -10.75
CA LEU A 33 -11.52 -14.14 -10.28
C LEU A 33 -11.97 -12.94 -11.17
N ARG A 34 -11.86 -11.71 -10.67
CA ARG A 34 -12.19 -10.45 -11.39
C ARG A 34 -11.05 -9.43 -11.14
N PRO A 35 -10.93 -8.33 -11.90
CA PRO A 35 -10.27 -8.18 -13.21
C PRO A 35 -8.77 -8.60 -13.25
N SER A 36 -8.25 -8.85 -14.46
CA SER A 36 -6.84 -9.24 -14.74
C SER A 36 -5.79 -8.33 -14.10
N GLN A 37 -6.08 -7.04 -13.95
CA GLN A 37 -5.14 -6.04 -13.43
C GLN A 37 -4.60 -6.33 -12.01
N VAL A 38 -5.36 -7.07 -11.18
CA VAL A 38 -4.93 -7.42 -9.81
C VAL A 38 -4.39 -8.84 -9.70
N ALA A 39 -4.47 -9.64 -10.76
CA ALA A 39 -3.91 -10.99 -10.79
C ALA A 39 -2.38 -11.00 -10.57
N PRO A 40 -1.58 -10.08 -11.16
CA PRO A 40 -0.14 -10.05 -10.91
C PRO A 40 0.22 -9.85 -9.44
N ILE A 41 -0.47 -8.94 -8.77
CA ILE A 41 -0.21 -8.67 -7.35
C ILE A 41 -0.78 -9.78 -6.44
N PHE A 42 -1.88 -10.44 -6.81
CA PHE A 42 -2.38 -11.61 -6.09
C PHE A 42 -1.39 -12.78 -6.17
N PHE A 43 -0.95 -13.11 -7.39
CA PHE A 43 0.03 -14.16 -7.66
C PHE A 43 1.33 -13.95 -6.87
N SER A 44 1.91 -12.76 -6.98
CA SER A 44 3.18 -12.47 -6.31
C SER A 44 3.06 -12.42 -4.79
N THR A 45 1.97 -11.84 -4.25
CA THR A 45 1.73 -11.81 -2.81
C THR A 45 1.57 -13.22 -2.24
N LEU A 46 0.79 -14.08 -2.90
CA LEU A 46 0.65 -15.48 -2.51
C LEU A 46 2.00 -16.21 -2.59
N GLY A 47 2.76 -15.98 -3.67
CA GLY A 47 4.11 -16.52 -3.84
C GLY A 47 5.06 -16.19 -2.71
N HIS A 48 5.19 -14.89 -2.40
CA HIS A 48 6.05 -14.41 -1.33
C HIS A 48 5.72 -15.04 0.03
N LEU A 49 4.43 -15.13 0.36
CA LEU A 49 3.98 -15.74 1.62
C LEU A 49 4.25 -17.25 1.69
N VAL A 50 4.17 -17.97 0.56
CA VAL A 50 4.48 -19.42 0.50
C VAL A 50 5.98 -19.66 0.57
N ALA A 51 6.78 -18.85 -0.15
CA ALA A 51 8.24 -18.91 -0.11
C ALA A 51 8.80 -18.58 1.29
N GLY A 52 8.08 -17.77 2.07
CA GLY A 52 8.30 -17.62 3.50
C GLY A 52 9.53 -16.79 3.89
N LYS A 53 10.18 -16.10 2.94
CA LYS A 53 11.39 -15.29 3.20
C LYS A 53 11.10 -13.88 3.75
N ASP A 54 9.84 -13.43 3.75
CA ASP A 54 9.49 -12.13 4.32
C ASP A 54 9.65 -12.06 5.84
N ALA A 55 10.15 -10.92 6.31
CA ALA A 55 10.13 -10.55 7.72
C ALA A 55 8.69 -10.59 8.27
N PRO A 56 8.48 -10.85 9.58
CA PRO A 56 7.15 -11.01 10.18
C PRO A 56 6.18 -9.86 9.85
N ALA A 57 6.65 -8.62 9.86
CA ALA A 57 5.84 -7.45 9.51
C ALA A 57 5.37 -7.47 8.04
N GLY A 58 6.26 -7.79 7.10
CA GLY A 58 5.93 -7.93 5.68
C GLY A 58 4.96 -9.10 5.43
N ARG A 59 5.14 -10.22 6.14
CA ARG A 59 4.20 -11.35 6.10
C ARG A 59 2.81 -10.94 6.57
N ARG A 60 2.69 -10.18 7.66
CA ARG A 60 1.39 -9.65 8.14
C ARG A 60 0.75 -8.72 7.10
N ALA A 61 1.53 -7.86 6.45
CA ALA A 61 1.06 -6.98 5.39
C ALA A 61 0.48 -7.79 4.22
N GLY A 62 1.23 -8.81 3.74
CA GLY A 62 0.77 -9.68 2.66
C GLY A 62 -0.51 -10.45 3.01
N ILE A 63 -0.63 -10.96 4.23
CA ILE A 63 -1.86 -11.65 4.69
C ILE A 63 -3.04 -10.68 4.72
N ALA A 64 -2.86 -9.44 5.19
CA ALA A 64 -3.92 -8.44 5.21
C ALA A 64 -4.40 -8.08 3.80
N VAL A 65 -3.46 -7.91 2.86
CA VAL A 65 -3.73 -7.69 1.43
C VAL A 65 -4.50 -8.88 0.84
N LEU A 66 -4.02 -10.12 1.05
CA LEU A 66 -4.72 -11.30 0.55
C LEU A 66 -6.09 -11.47 1.17
N GLY A 67 -6.28 -11.19 2.46
CA GLY A 67 -7.59 -11.22 3.09
C GLY A 67 -8.58 -10.25 2.43
N ARG A 68 -8.13 -9.03 2.10
CA ARG A 68 -8.95 -8.08 1.35
C ARG A 68 -9.25 -8.56 -0.07
N MET A 69 -8.28 -9.16 -0.76
CA MET A 69 -8.48 -9.73 -2.10
C MET A 69 -9.42 -10.95 -2.06
N TYR A 70 -9.30 -11.79 -1.04
CA TYR A 70 -10.15 -12.95 -0.82
C TYR A 70 -11.63 -12.55 -0.72
N ARG A 71 -11.95 -11.51 0.08
CA ARG A 71 -13.30 -10.91 0.12
C ARG A 71 -13.69 -10.32 -1.24
N ARG A 72 -12.82 -9.50 -1.83
CA ARG A 72 -13.10 -8.79 -3.10
C ARG A 72 -13.47 -9.75 -4.24
N PHE A 73 -12.81 -10.90 -4.31
CA PHE A 73 -13.04 -11.89 -5.37
C PHE A 73 -14.12 -12.90 -5.02
N GLY A 74 -14.75 -12.82 -3.84
CA GLY A 74 -15.73 -13.80 -3.40
C GLY A 74 -15.15 -15.21 -3.35
N LEU A 75 -13.91 -15.35 -2.85
CA LEU A 75 -13.29 -16.66 -2.71
C LEU A 75 -13.95 -17.46 -1.59
N TYR A 76 -13.95 -18.77 -1.76
CA TYR A 76 -14.47 -19.74 -0.81
C TYR A 76 -13.41 -20.84 -0.60
N PRO A 77 -13.49 -21.61 0.50
CA PRO A 77 -12.51 -22.65 0.81
C PRO A 77 -12.28 -23.64 -0.34
N TYR A 78 -13.33 -23.99 -1.09
CA TYR A 78 -13.25 -24.94 -2.20
C TYR A 78 -12.44 -24.41 -3.41
N HIS A 79 -12.30 -23.09 -3.58
CA HIS A 79 -11.41 -22.52 -4.61
C HIS A 79 -9.92 -22.75 -4.29
N GLY A 80 -9.58 -23.02 -3.03
CA GLY A 80 -8.19 -23.13 -2.59
C GLY A 80 -7.40 -24.24 -3.25
N THR A 81 -8.06 -25.34 -3.63
CA THR A 81 -7.41 -26.46 -4.35
C THR A 81 -6.98 -26.05 -5.75
N VAL A 82 -7.85 -25.36 -6.49
CA VAL A 82 -7.55 -24.90 -7.85
C VAL A 82 -6.48 -23.81 -7.84
N ILE A 83 -6.57 -22.84 -6.92
CA ILE A 83 -5.56 -21.79 -6.78
C ILE A 83 -4.18 -22.38 -6.42
N ALA A 84 -4.14 -23.37 -5.52
CA ALA A 84 -2.90 -24.04 -5.15
C ALA A 84 -2.29 -24.83 -6.33
N ALA A 85 -3.12 -25.49 -7.14
CA ALA A 85 -2.68 -26.18 -8.34
C ALA A 85 -2.14 -25.19 -9.39
N ALA A 86 -2.86 -24.09 -9.62
CA ALA A 86 -2.45 -23.01 -10.52
C ALA A 86 -1.09 -22.45 -10.10
N MET A 87 -0.92 -22.15 -8.82
CA MET A 87 0.34 -21.61 -8.30
C MET A 87 1.51 -22.58 -8.50
N ALA A 88 1.34 -23.85 -8.16
CA ALA A 88 2.39 -24.85 -8.33
C ALA A 88 2.74 -25.05 -9.81
N ASP A 89 1.75 -25.06 -10.70
CA ASP A 89 1.97 -25.18 -12.14
C ASP A 89 2.66 -23.96 -12.74
N THR A 90 2.24 -22.75 -12.35
CA THR A 90 2.89 -21.51 -12.76
C THR A 90 4.34 -21.49 -12.31
N VAL A 91 4.62 -21.73 -11.03
CA VAL A 91 6.01 -21.71 -10.56
C VAL A 91 6.84 -22.77 -11.27
N ARG A 92 6.32 -23.98 -11.46
CA ARG A 92 6.97 -25.03 -12.25
C ARG A 92 7.32 -24.57 -13.67
N ARG A 93 6.38 -23.91 -14.35
CA ARG A 93 6.54 -23.46 -15.73
C ARG A 93 7.64 -22.40 -15.87
N PHE A 94 7.81 -21.54 -14.87
CA PHE A 94 8.72 -20.39 -14.96
C PHE A 94 9.97 -20.49 -14.08
N ALA A 95 10.10 -21.51 -13.21
CA ALA A 95 11.27 -21.72 -12.36
C ALA A 95 12.53 -22.17 -13.13
N GLY A 96 12.41 -22.49 -14.42
CA GLY A 96 13.53 -22.99 -15.25
C GLY A 96 14.14 -24.25 -14.65
N GLY A 97 15.47 -24.35 -14.66
CA GLY A 97 16.21 -25.49 -14.10
C GLY A 97 16.19 -25.61 -12.57
N CYS A 98 15.53 -24.69 -11.86
CA CYS A 98 15.43 -24.71 -10.39
C CYS A 98 14.25 -25.54 -9.88
N TRP A 99 13.50 -26.21 -10.77
CA TRP A 99 12.32 -26.99 -10.39
C TRP A 99 12.67 -28.46 -10.09
N GLU A 100 12.41 -28.86 -8.85
CA GLU A 100 12.46 -30.25 -8.39
C GLU A 100 11.04 -30.81 -8.20
N PRO A 101 10.77 -32.11 -8.50
CA PRO A 101 9.45 -32.71 -8.35
C PRO A 101 8.81 -32.52 -6.96
N GLU A 102 9.64 -32.51 -5.91
CA GLU A 102 9.23 -32.30 -4.51
C GLU A 102 8.59 -30.92 -4.26
N LEU A 103 8.96 -29.90 -5.05
CA LEU A 103 8.42 -28.55 -4.94
C LEU A 103 6.92 -28.51 -5.19
N ALA A 104 6.38 -29.41 -6.02
CA ALA A 104 4.94 -29.47 -6.28
C ALA A 104 4.14 -29.64 -4.98
N GLY A 105 4.59 -30.53 -4.10
CA GLY A 105 3.96 -30.78 -2.80
C GLY A 105 4.13 -29.61 -1.83
N ILE A 106 5.30 -28.96 -1.84
CA ILE A 106 5.60 -27.79 -0.99
C ILE A 106 4.71 -26.61 -1.37
N TRP A 107 4.69 -26.26 -2.66
CA TRP A 107 3.83 -25.19 -3.19
C TRP A 107 2.36 -25.48 -2.93
N GLY A 108 1.88 -26.68 -3.24
CA GLY A 108 0.48 -27.05 -3.01
C GLY A 108 0.05 -26.93 -1.55
N ARG A 109 0.85 -27.47 -0.60
CA ARG A 109 0.56 -27.37 0.84
C ARG A 109 0.69 -25.94 1.36
N GLY A 110 1.72 -25.22 0.93
CA GLY A 110 1.97 -23.83 1.29
C GLY A 110 0.84 -22.91 0.86
N CYS A 111 0.39 -23.01 -0.39
CA CYS A 111 -0.73 -22.21 -0.92
C CYS A 111 -2.00 -22.44 -0.10
N ARG A 112 -2.37 -23.70 0.15
CA ARG A 112 -3.54 -24.02 0.97
C ARG A 112 -3.43 -23.46 2.39
N ARG A 113 -2.23 -23.46 2.98
CA ARG A 113 -1.99 -22.86 4.31
C ARG A 113 -2.20 -21.35 4.28
N VAL A 114 -1.60 -20.65 3.31
CA VAL A 114 -1.70 -19.19 3.17
C VAL A 114 -3.14 -18.76 2.87
N LEU A 115 -3.85 -19.49 1.99
CA LEU A 115 -5.25 -19.17 1.67
C LEU A 115 -6.19 -19.32 2.87
N ARG A 116 -5.95 -20.29 3.77
CA ARG A 116 -6.69 -20.39 5.04
C ARG A 116 -6.38 -19.23 6.01
N LEU A 117 -5.18 -18.65 5.93
CA LEU A 117 -4.86 -17.45 6.71
C LEU A 117 -5.52 -16.21 6.09
N ALA A 118 -5.53 -16.10 4.76
CA ALA A 118 -6.23 -15.06 4.04
C ALA A 118 -7.76 -15.10 4.30
N GLU A 119 -8.36 -16.28 4.32
CA GLU A 119 -9.77 -16.48 4.69
C GLU A 119 -10.09 -15.98 6.11
N ARG A 120 -9.23 -16.30 7.09
CA ARG A 120 -9.39 -15.78 8.46
C ARG A 120 -9.22 -14.27 8.52
N ALA A 121 -8.21 -13.73 7.84
CA ALA A 121 -7.99 -12.30 7.75
C ALA A 121 -9.17 -11.58 7.07
N ALA A 122 -9.77 -12.20 6.05
CA ALA A 122 -10.96 -11.70 5.38
C ALA A 122 -12.14 -11.43 6.33
N GLY A 123 -12.30 -12.24 7.39
CA GLY A 123 -13.31 -12.03 8.43
C GLY A 123 -13.03 -10.82 9.34
N VAL A 124 -11.78 -10.37 9.44
CA VAL A 124 -11.34 -9.27 10.32
C VAL A 124 -11.24 -7.94 9.56
N VAL A 125 -10.80 -7.97 8.30
CA VAL A 125 -10.47 -6.78 7.50
C VAL A 125 -11.71 -5.99 7.03
N GLY A 126 -12.92 -6.56 7.14
CA GLY A 126 -14.19 -5.92 6.80
C GLY A 126 -14.36 -5.56 5.31
N ASP A 127 -15.31 -4.66 4.99
CA ASP A 127 -15.71 -4.30 3.61
C ASP A 127 -15.18 -2.93 3.13
N GLY A 128 -14.17 -2.38 3.80
CA GLY A 128 -13.55 -1.10 3.45
C GLY A 128 -12.84 -1.06 2.08
N PRO A 129 -12.08 0.01 1.77
CA PRO A 129 -11.45 0.20 0.47
C PRO A 129 -10.51 -0.95 0.09
N HIS A 130 -10.64 -1.41 -1.17
CA HIS A 130 -9.84 -2.51 -1.71
C HIS A 130 -8.39 -2.10 -2.00
N VAL A 131 -7.55 -3.11 -2.22
CA VAL A 131 -6.21 -2.94 -2.79
C VAL A 131 -6.32 -2.16 -4.09
N THR A 132 -5.55 -1.07 -4.19
CA THR A 132 -5.59 -0.12 -5.31
C THR A 132 -4.19 0.22 -5.76
N ALA A 133 -4.06 0.67 -7.00
CA ALA A 133 -2.83 1.31 -7.46
C ALA A 133 -2.86 2.82 -7.12
N GLY A 134 -1.69 3.44 -7.06
CA GLY A 134 -1.52 4.88 -7.04
C GLY A 134 -0.31 5.27 -7.87
N VAL A 135 -0.36 6.43 -8.50
CA VAL A 135 0.76 6.98 -9.28
C VAL A 135 1.58 7.87 -8.36
N VAL A 136 2.90 7.66 -8.33
CA VAL A 136 3.83 8.58 -7.67
C VAL A 136 3.88 9.85 -8.50
N GLU A 137 3.51 10.99 -7.93
CA GLU A 137 3.57 12.27 -8.62
C GLU A 137 4.80 13.09 -8.27
N ALA A 138 5.31 12.91 -7.05
CA ALA A 138 6.54 13.53 -6.62
C ALA A 138 7.32 12.54 -5.74
N CYS A 139 8.63 12.56 -5.91
CA CYS A 139 9.60 11.86 -5.07
C CYS A 139 10.68 12.88 -4.71
N GLU A 140 10.71 13.28 -3.44
CA GLU A 140 11.59 14.35 -2.96
C GLU A 140 12.52 13.80 -1.88
N ALA A 141 13.83 14.01 -2.05
CA ALA A 141 14.79 13.72 -0.99
C ALA A 141 14.58 14.73 0.15
N ALA A 142 14.25 14.23 1.35
CA ALA A 142 13.95 15.08 2.51
C ALA A 142 15.07 15.05 3.56
N ALA A 143 15.82 13.96 3.65
CA ALA A 143 17.02 13.83 4.48
C ALA A 143 17.90 12.70 3.93
N ASP A 144 19.10 12.52 4.50
CA ASP A 144 19.94 11.39 4.11
C ASP A 144 19.22 10.05 4.35
N GLY A 145 19.11 9.27 3.28
CA GLY A 145 18.36 8.02 3.24
C GLY A 145 16.84 8.15 3.46
N VAL A 146 16.24 9.34 3.28
CA VAL A 146 14.78 9.53 3.42
C VAL A 146 14.18 10.24 2.21
N ALA A 147 13.13 9.66 1.65
CA ALA A 147 12.34 10.22 0.56
C ALA A 147 10.88 10.44 0.97
N VAL A 148 10.30 11.54 0.50
CA VAL A 148 8.87 11.84 0.58
C VAL A 148 8.24 11.47 -0.75
N LEU A 149 7.36 10.48 -0.74
CA LEU A 149 6.62 10.00 -1.89
C LEU A 149 5.21 10.58 -1.84
N THR A 150 4.89 11.48 -2.77
CA THR A 150 3.51 11.95 -2.96
C THR A 150 2.81 11.05 -3.98
N VAL A 151 1.80 10.33 -3.55
CA VAL A 151 1.08 9.34 -4.35
C VAL A 151 -0.35 9.82 -4.57
N ARG A 152 -0.84 9.71 -5.82
CA ARG A 152 -2.25 9.85 -6.15
C ARG A 152 -2.86 8.47 -6.37
N PRO A 153 -3.65 7.95 -5.40
CA PRO A 153 -4.39 6.71 -5.57
C PRO A 153 -5.39 6.80 -6.74
N THR A 154 -5.57 5.70 -7.47
CA THR A 154 -6.60 5.60 -8.52
C THR A 154 -8.01 5.61 -7.94
N ARG A 155 -8.17 5.22 -6.67
CA ARG A 155 -9.40 5.35 -5.88
C ARG A 155 -9.07 6.00 -4.55
N ARG A 156 -9.91 6.93 -4.10
CA ARG A 156 -9.73 7.62 -2.80
C ARG A 156 -9.56 6.60 -1.69
N LEU A 157 -8.45 6.73 -0.96
CA LEU A 157 -8.18 5.92 0.23
C LEU A 157 -8.96 6.47 1.42
N ARG A 158 -9.55 5.57 2.20
CA ARG A 158 -10.10 5.88 3.51
C ARG A 158 -9.10 5.42 4.55
N TYR A 159 -8.58 6.36 5.33
CA TYR A 159 -7.67 6.10 6.44
C TYR A 159 -7.83 7.19 7.50
N ALA A 160 -7.53 6.85 8.75
CA ALA A 160 -7.41 7.80 9.84
C ALA A 160 -5.92 8.12 10.10
N PRO A 161 -5.59 9.31 10.64
CA PRO A 161 -4.24 9.60 11.12
C PRO A 161 -3.76 8.53 12.11
N GLY A 162 -2.49 8.13 12.01
CA GLY A 162 -1.89 7.08 12.84
C GLY A 162 -2.06 5.66 12.30
N GLN A 163 -2.93 5.44 11.31
CA GLN A 163 -3.02 4.14 10.63
C GLN A 163 -1.80 3.90 9.73
N ALA A 164 -1.53 2.64 9.43
CA ALA A 164 -0.60 2.25 8.38
C ALA A 164 -1.29 1.39 7.34
N MET A 165 -0.71 1.35 6.14
CA MET A 165 -1.18 0.48 5.07
C MET A 165 -0.01 -0.26 4.43
N PRO A 166 -0.25 -1.46 3.87
CA PRO A 166 0.71 -2.14 3.02
C PRO A 166 0.98 -1.31 1.77
N VAL A 167 2.26 -1.07 1.47
CA VAL A 167 2.74 -0.49 0.21
C VAL A 167 3.66 -1.50 -0.45
N CYS A 168 3.51 -1.66 -1.76
CA CYS A 168 4.36 -2.52 -2.58
C CYS A 168 4.71 -1.80 -3.88
N THR A 169 5.99 -1.83 -4.25
CA THR A 169 6.47 -1.37 -5.55
C THR A 169 6.38 -2.53 -6.57
N PRO A 170 5.91 -2.29 -7.81
CA PRO A 170 5.94 -3.29 -8.87
C PRO A 170 7.34 -3.85 -9.16
N ARG A 171 8.41 -3.14 -8.80
CA ARG A 171 9.80 -3.59 -8.93
C ARG A 171 10.14 -4.77 -8.02
N LEU A 172 9.39 -4.95 -6.93
CA LEU A 172 9.50 -6.06 -5.98
C LEU A 172 8.09 -6.60 -5.72
N PRO A 173 7.47 -7.25 -6.72
CA PRO A 173 6.06 -7.57 -6.70
C PRO A 173 5.74 -8.54 -5.57
N GLY A 174 4.76 -8.21 -4.71
CA GLY A 174 4.36 -9.06 -3.60
C GLY A 174 5.20 -8.89 -2.31
N ALA A 175 6.29 -8.13 -2.37
CA ALA A 175 7.06 -7.74 -1.20
C ALA A 175 6.45 -6.49 -0.54
N TRP A 176 5.56 -6.70 0.44
CA TRP A 176 4.83 -5.63 1.11
C TRP A 176 5.57 -5.06 2.31
N ARG A 177 5.44 -3.74 2.52
CA ARG A 177 5.91 -3.05 3.73
C ARG A 177 4.84 -2.11 4.27
N TRP A 178 4.81 -1.97 5.59
CA TRP A 178 3.90 -1.04 6.26
C TRP A 178 4.43 0.38 6.15
N TYR A 179 3.60 1.30 5.68
CA TYR A 179 3.86 2.73 5.74
C TYR A 179 2.62 3.46 6.25
N SER A 180 2.84 4.44 7.12
CA SER A 180 1.81 5.36 7.56
C SER A 180 1.71 6.53 6.58
N PRO A 181 0.49 6.90 6.15
CA PRO A 181 0.23 8.20 5.54
C PRO A 181 0.75 9.32 6.45
N ALA A 182 1.62 10.17 5.91
CA ALA A 182 2.21 11.30 6.62
C ALA A 182 1.29 12.53 6.64
N ASN A 183 0.23 12.54 5.85
CA ASN A 183 -0.77 13.58 5.79
C ASN A 183 -2.16 13.06 6.18
N ALA A 184 -2.98 13.90 6.81
CA ALA A 184 -4.41 13.62 6.96
C ALA A 184 -5.10 13.50 5.58
N PRO A 185 -6.22 12.76 5.46
CA PRO A 185 -6.96 12.63 4.20
C PRO A 185 -7.26 14.01 3.59
N ARG A 186 -6.68 14.29 2.42
CA ARG A 186 -6.84 15.57 1.73
C ARG A 186 -8.01 15.54 0.74
N ARG A 187 -8.54 16.74 0.42
CA ARG A 187 -9.60 16.91 -0.59
C ARG A 187 -9.15 16.48 -1.99
N ASP A 188 -7.88 16.67 -2.34
CA ASP A 188 -7.29 16.18 -3.60
C ASP A 188 -7.07 14.65 -3.63
N GLY A 189 -7.19 13.98 -2.48
CA GLY A 189 -7.03 12.54 -2.35
C GLY A 189 -5.58 12.05 -2.37
N ARG A 190 -4.61 12.97 -2.33
CA ARG A 190 -3.18 12.63 -2.28
C ARG A 190 -2.78 12.05 -0.95
N VAL A 191 -1.84 11.11 -0.99
CA VAL A 191 -1.23 10.51 0.20
C VAL A 191 0.28 10.66 0.12
N GLU A 192 0.88 11.13 1.20
CA GLU A 192 2.31 11.27 1.35
C GLU A 192 2.85 10.10 2.19
N PHE A 193 3.92 9.47 1.75
CA PHE A 193 4.64 8.45 2.51
C PHE A 193 6.07 8.89 2.73
N HIS A 194 6.54 8.83 3.97
CA HIS A 194 7.93 9.11 4.31
C HIS A 194 8.68 7.79 4.39
N ALA A 195 9.48 7.48 3.37
CA ALA A 195 10.23 6.25 3.28
C ALA A 195 11.67 6.47 3.71
N ARG A 196 12.13 5.69 4.70
CA ARG A 196 13.54 5.64 5.11
C ARG A 196 14.19 4.38 4.57
N ALA A 197 15.32 4.53 3.89
CA ALA A 197 16.17 3.42 3.49
C ALA A 197 16.77 2.76 4.74
N VAL A 198 16.55 1.46 4.88
CA VAL A 198 17.13 0.65 5.96
C VAL A 198 18.17 -0.28 5.35
N ALA A 199 19.34 -0.40 5.98
CA ALA A 199 20.48 -1.15 5.43
C ALA A 199 20.15 -2.60 5.02
N ALA A 200 19.26 -3.28 5.74
CA ALA A 200 18.81 -4.64 5.44
C ALA A 200 17.46 -4.70 4.69
N GLY A 201 16.92 -3.56 4.24
CA GLY A 201 15.57 -3.46 3.66
C GLY A 201 15.58 -3.23 2.16
N GLU A 202 15.30 -4.29 1.38
CA GLU A 202 15.24 -4.22 -0.08
C GLU A 202 14.14 -3.25 -0.58
N VAL A 203 12.92 -3.35 -0.05
CA VAL A 203 11.79 -2.52 -0.47
C VAL A 203 12.01 -1.04 -0.13
N SER A 204 12.47 -0.73 1.10
CA SER A 204 12.74 0.65 1.51
C SER A 204 13.80 1.31 0.65
N ARG A 205 14.83 0.55 0.26
CA ARG A 205 15.91 1.06 -0.58
C ARG A 205 15.41 1.35 -2.00
N VAL A 206 14.60 0.47 -2.58
CA VAL A 206 13.98 0.73 -3.89
C VAL A 206 13.07 1.95 -3.86
N LEU A 207 12.25 2.09 -2.82
CA LEU A 207 11.35 3.26 -2.66
C LEU A 207 12.10 4.58 -2.56
N VAL A 208 13.27 4.61 -1.91
CA VAL A 208 14.06 5.84 -1.72
C VAL A 208 14.99 6.13 -2.89
N GLU A 209 15.67 5.11 -3.42
CA GLU A 209 16.76 5.32 -4.40
C GLU A 209 16.32 5.17 -5.86
N ARG A 210 15.17 4.52 -6.13
CA ARG A 210 14.84 4.08 -7.50
C ARG A 210 13.45 4.46 -7.98
N VAL A 211 12.49 4.68 -7.09
CA VAL A 211 11.14 5.08 -7.49
C VAL A 211 11.15 6.52 -7.96
N ALA A 212 10.67 6.74 -9.18
CA ALA A 212 10.53 8.05 -9.79
C ALA A 212 9.06 8.47 -9.97
N PRO A 213 8.78 9.78 -10.14
CA PRO A 213 7.47 10.25 -10.58
C PRO A 213 7.00 9.54 -11.86
N GLY A 214 5.70 9.24 -11.94
CA GLY A 214 5.07 8.45 -12.99
C GLY A 214 4.99 6.95 -12.69
N GLU A 215 5.76 6.43 -11.74
CA GLU A 215 5.69 5.02 -11.38
C GLU A 215 4.44 4.68 -10.56
N LEU A 216 4.03 3.40 -10.63
CA LEU A 216 2.93 2.87 -9.86
C LEU A 216 3.40 2.33 -8.51
N LEU A 217 2.55 2.49 -7.49
CA LEU A 217 2.62 1.77 -6.22
C LEU A 217 1.31 1.04 -5.97
N TRP A 218 1.40 -0.16 -5.41
CA TRP A 218 0.25 -0.88 -4.87
C TRP A 218 0.03 -0.48 -3.42
N LEU A 219 -1.21 -0.15 -3.09
CA LEU A 219 -1.64 0.32 -1.78
C LEU A 219 -2.71 -0.64 -1.23
N GLY A 220 -2.45 -1.22 -0.07
CA GLY A 220 -3.36 -2.09 0.66
C GLY A 220 -4.35 -1.31 1.53
N PRO A 221 -5.16 -2.03 2.32
CA PRO A 221 -6.07 -1.40 3.28
C PRO A 221 -5.30 -0.70 4.40
N ALA A 222 -5.86 0.39 4.93
CA ALA A 222 -5.37 1.01 6.15
C ALA A 222 -5.82 0.20 7.38
N PHE A 223 -4.91 0.06 8.35
CA PHE A 223 -5.10 -0.63 9.60
C PHE A 223 -4.48 0.15 10.75
N ASP A 224 -5.04 -0.05 11.94
CA ASP A 224 -4.35 0.29 13.17
C ASP A 224 -3.22 -0.73 13.33
N VAL A 225 -1.97 -0.26 13.38
CA VAL A 225 -0.80 -1.12 13.56
C VAL A 225 0.09 -0.57 14.66
N GLU A 226 0.75 -1.48 15.38
CA GLU A 226 1.80 -1.14 16.31
C GLU A 226 3.11 -0.88 15.53
N PRO A 227 3.72 0.33 15.64
CA PRO A 227 4.89 0.67 14.86
C PRO A 227 6.15 -0.04 15.36
N ASP A 228 6.83 -0.76 14.46
CA ASP A 228 8.14 -1.37 14.68
C ASP A 228 9.21 -0.44 14.06
N ALA A 229 9.65 0.60 14.78
CA ALA A 229 10.42 1.69 14.17
C ALA A 229 11.92 1.72 14.55
N LYS A 230 12.75 1.90 13.51
CA LYS A 230 14.14 2.36 13.58
C LYS A 230 14.29 3.60 12.66
N GLY A 231 14.61 4.76 13.22
CA GLY A 231 15.00 5.98 12.47
C GLY A 231 14.34 7.28 12.92
N ASP A 232 14.93 8.42 12.54
CA ASP A 232 14.50 9.78 12.94
C ASP A 232 13.52 10.41 11.93
N LEU A 233 12.23 10.18 12.12
CA LEU A 233 11.16 10.72 11.27
C LEU A 233 10.79 12.18 11.58
N LEU A 234 11.31 12.74 12.69
CA LEU A 234 10.91 14.06 13.15
C LEU A 234 11.51 15.17 12.32
N GLY A 235 12.74 15.00 11.81
CA GLY A 235 13.36 15.97 10.91
C GLY A 235 12.50 16.27 9.67
N VAL A 236 11.91 15.24 9.05
CA VAL A 236 11.03 15.43 7.88
C VAL A 236 9.71 16.09 8.24
N ALA A 237 9.13 15.70 9.39
CA ALA A 237 7.91 16.32 9.87
C ALA A 237 8.10 17.83 10.14
N LEU A 238 9.28 18.21 10.64
CA LEU A 238 9.65 19.60 10.91
C LEU A 238 9.89 20.42 9.64
N ASP A 239 10.61 19.87 8.65
CA ASP A 239 10.86 20.54 7.37
C ASP A 239 9.57 20.95 6.64
N ARG A 240 8.53 20.12 6.78
CA ARG A 240 7.24 20.31 6.08
C ARG A 240 6.17 20.98 6.91
N TYR A 241 6.47 21.31 8.16
CA TYR A 241 5.50 21.91 9.06
C TYR A 241 5.13 23.33 8.59
N ARG A 242 3.82 23.60 8.56
CA ARG A 242 3.26 24.94 8.38
C ARG A 242 2.57 25.38 9.67
N PRO A 243 2.73 26.65 10.09
CA PRO A 243 2.06 27.17 11.28
C PRO A 243 0.56 26.87 11.28
N GLY A 244 0.06 26.30 12.38
CA GLY A 244 -1.35 25.96 12.58
C GLY A 244 -1.73 24.51 12.23
N GLN A 245 -0.81 23.69 11.71
CA GLN A 245 -1.05 22.27 11.51
C GLN A 245 -1.03 21.50 12.84
N ALA A 246 -1.93 20.52 12.98
CA ALA A 246 -1.82 19.53 14.06
C ALA A 246 -0.80 18.45 13.67
N VAL A 247 0.12 18.13 14.58
CA VAL A 247 1.15 17.11 14.39
C VAL A 247 0.84 15.91 15.27
N TYR A 248 0.73 14.75 14.64
CA TYR A 248 0.46 13.48 15.28
C TYR A 248 1.70 12.61 15.19
N VAL A 249 2.20 12.16 16.34
CA VAL A 249 3.40 11.33 16.42
C VAL A 249 3.05 9.98 17.01
N CYS A 250 3.32 8.94 16.23
CA CYS A 250 3.16 7.56 16.62
C CYS A 250 4.48 6.82 16.33
N GLY A 251 4.98 6.07 17.31
CA GLY A 251 6.24 5.37 17.18
C GLY A 251 6.80 4.88 18.52
N PRO A 252 8.03 4.33 18.51
CA PRO A 252 8.68 3.83 19.72
C PRO A 252 8.90 4.96 20.74
N PRO A 253 9.06 4.64 22.03
CA PRO A 253 9.21 5.63 23.11
C PRO A 253 10.23 6.73 22.80
N ARG A 254 11.37 6.38 22.19
CA ARG A 254 12.39 7.34 21.77
C ARG A 254 11.88 8.37 20.74
N LEU A 255 11.02 7.97 19.79
CA LEU A 255 10.40 8.90 18.85
C LEU A 255 9.43 9.84 19.59
N ILE A 256 8.64 9.29 20.52
CA ILE A 256 7.70 10.07 21.32
C ILE A 256 8.43 11.09 22.22
N GLU A 257 9.55 10.70 22.82
CA GLU A 257 10.41 11.56 23.62
C GLU A 257 11.05 12.66 22.77
N SER A 258 11.67 12.30 21.64
CA SER A 258 12.24 13.27 20.71
C SER A 258 11.16 14.23 20.17
N ALA A 259 9.96 13.75 19.89
CA ALA A 259 8.84 14.57 19.43
C ALA A 259 8.39 15.58 20.47
N ARG A 260 8.29 15.13 21.72
CA ARG A 260 7.92 15.97 22.86
C ARG A 260 8.91 17.10 23.08
N SER A 261 10.18 16.90 22.72
CA SER A 261 11.21 17.93 22.82
C SER A 261 11.27 18.82 21.58
N LEU A 262 11.33 18.23 20.39
CA LEU A 262 11.65 18.94 19.15
C LEU A 262 10.46 19.71 18.56
N LEU A 263 9.24 19.18 18.64
CA LEU A 263 8.08 19.78 17.99
C LEU A 263 7.63 21.09 18.67
N PRO A 264 7.62 21.20 20.01
CA PRO A 264 7.38 22.49 20.66
C PRO A 264 8.46 23.54 20.33
N ALA A 265 9.74 23.13 20.27
CA ALA A 265 10.84 24.01 19.90
C ALA A 265 10.71 24.56 18.47
N ALA A 266 10.01 23.83 17.59
CA ALA A 266 9.72 24.26 16.22
C ALA A 266 8.38 25.02 16.07
N GLY A 267 7.72 25.37 17.18
CA GLY A 267 6.48 26.16 17.16
C GLY A 267 5.20 25.34 16.93
N VAL A 268 5.22 24.03 17.17
CA VAL A 268 3.99 23.23 17.31
C VAL A 268 3.43 23.46 18.71
N THR A 269 2.24 24.05 18.80
CA THR A 269 1.63 24.33 20.11
C THR A 269 1.16 23.04 20.79
N PRO A 270 1.14 22.98 22.13
CA PRO A 270 0.76 21.77 22.86
C PRO A 270 -0.64 21.24 22.52
N ASP A 271 -1.60 22.11 22.21
CA ASP A 271 -2.96 21.74 21.80
C ASP A 271 -3.02 21.12 20.38
N ARG A 272 -1.93 21.25 19.62
CA ARG A 272 -1.76 20.74 18.25
C ARG A 272 -0.76 19.59 18.19
N LEU A 273 -0.11 19.23 19.30
CA LEU A 273 0.81 18.12 19.38
C LEU A 273 0.14 16.91 20.03
N HIS A 274 -0.08 15.86 19.25
CA HIS A 274 -0.75 14.66 19.70
C HIS A 274 0.24 13.49 19.67
N LEU A 275 0.65 13.03 20.84
CA LEU A 275 1.58 11.93 21.00
C LEU A 275 0.81 10.65 21.33
N ALA A 276 1.08 9.56 20.62
CA ALA A 276 0.58 8.24 20.99
C ALA A 276 1.42 7.69 22.15
N ALA A 277 1.12 8.11 23.38
CA ALA A 277 1.78 7.61 24.58
C ALA A 277 1.17 6.25 24.97
N THR A 278 1.67 5.17 24.34
CA THR A 278 1.41 3.75 24.68
C THR A 278 -0.06 3.32 24.77
N PHE A 279 -0.49 2.53 23.79
CA PHE A 279 -1.85 2.02 23.61
C PHE A 279 -2.30 1.10 24.76
N ALA A 280 -2.89 1.69 25.80
CA ALA A 280 -3.65 0.95 26.81
C ALA A 280 -5.17 1.22 26.72
N ASP A 281 -5.64 2.29 26.08
CA ASP A 281 -7.07 2.58 26.05
C ASP A 281 -7.54 3.24 24.74
N ALA A 282 -8.71 2.79 24.27
CA ALA A 282 -9.33 3.14 22.99
C ALA A 282 -10.26 4.40 22.92
N PRO A 283 -10.28 5.40 23.82
CA PRO A 283 -11.26 6.49 23.71
C PRO A 283 -10.66 7.75 23.09
N GLY A 284 -10.14 7.66 21.87
CA GLY A 284 -9.67 8.84 21.13
C GLY A 284 -10.61 9.27 20.01
N ALA A 285 -11.22 8.30 19.31
CA ALA A 285 -11.87 8.49 18.01
C ALA A 285 -13.02 9.52 17.98
N ALA A 286 -13.70 9.76 19.11
CA ALA A 286 -14.86 10.64 19.19
C ALA A 286 -14.52 12.15 19.09
N LEU A 287 -13.36 12.58 19.59
CA LEU A 287 -12.93 13.99 19.54
C LEU A 287 -12.54 14.45 18.12
N TRP A 288 -12.20 13.52 17.24
CA TRP A 288 -11.77 13.80 15.87
C TRP A 288 -12.91 14.26 14.97
N ALA A 289 -14.14 13.78 15.22
CA ALA A 289 -15.31 14.17 14.43
C ALA A 289 -15.78 15.61 14.74
N SER A 290 -15.51 16.11 15.95
CA SER A 290 -16.03 17.40 16.44
C SER A 290 -15.09 18.60 16.25
N GLY A 291 -13.80 18.36 15.96
CA GLY A 291 -12.77 19.42 15.95
C GLY A 291 -12.53 20.14 14.62
N GLN A 292 -13.24 19.80 13.54
CA GLN A 292 -13.08 20.46 12.24
C GLN A 292 -13.68 21.87 12.27
N ARG A 293 -12.90 22.88 12.69
CA ARG A 293 -13.20 24.26 12.29
C ARG A 293 -12.93 24.40 10.79
N PRO A 294 -13.90 24.84 9.98
CA PRO A 294 -13.64 25.18 8.60
C PRO A 294 -12.64 26.33 8.53
N SER A 295 -11.60 26.19 7.69
CA SER A 295 -10.82 27.34 7.26
C SER A 295 -11.73 28.22 6.40
N PRO A 296 -11.70 29.56 6.55
CA PRO A 296 -12.46 30.43 5.66
C PRO A 296 -11.98 30.22 4.22
N ALA A 297 -12.94 30.08 3.32
CA ALA A 297 -12.71 29.89 1.89
C ALA A 297 -11.82 31.01 1.35
N GLY A 298 -10.71 30.65 0.72
CA GLY A 298 -9.95 31.60 -0.11
C GLY A 298 -10.82 32.06 -1.28
N ASP A 299 -10.71 33.34 -1.60
CA ASP A 299 -11.55 34.06 -2.57
C ASP A 299 -11.68 33.35 -3.92
N PRO A 300 -12.87 33.42 -4.57
CA PRO A 300 -13.05 32.91 -5.92
C PRO A 300 -12.21 33.71 -6.92
N PHE A 301 -11.45 32.99 -7.75
CA PHE A 301 -10.79 33.53 -8.93
C PHE A 301 -11.80 34.26 -9.84
N PRO A 302 -11.38 35.36 -10.51
CA PRO A 302 -12.28 36.16 -11.34
C PRO A 302 -12.78 35.39 -12.55
N THR A 303 -14.10 35.38 -12.74
CA THR A 303 -14.79 34.86 -13.91
C THR A 303 -14.36 35.66 -15.14
N MET A 304 -13.69 35.00 -16.09
CA MET A 304 -13.39 35.60 -17.39
C MET A 304 -14.67 35.62 -18.22
N THR A 305 -15.26 36.81 -18.36
CA THR A 305 -16.39 37.10 -19.25
C THR A 305 -15.97 36.86 -20.70
N ALA A 306 -16.59 35.88 -21.36
CA ALA A 306 -16.44 35.70 -22.80
C ALA A 306 -17.18 36.83 -23.52
N ALA A 307 -16.41 37.70 -24.17
CA ALA A 307 -16.93 38.72 -25.06
C ALA A 307 -17.58 38.05 -26.29
N SER A 308 -18.83 38.41 -26.52
CA SER A 308 -19.58 38.22 -27.76
C SER A 308 -18.85 38.82 -28.96
N SER A 309 -18.68 38.04 -30.02
CA SER A 309 -18.58 38.59 -31.37
C SER A 309 -19.35 37.72 -32.37
N ASP A 310 -20.32 38.38 -32.99
CA ASP A 310 -21.13 37.97 -34.13
C ASP A 310 -20.30 37.42 -35.30
N VAL A 311 -20.74 36.29 -35.88
CA VAL A 311 -20.68 36.08 -37.34
C VAL A 311 -21.94 35.35 -37.80
N ARG A 312 -22.71 36.07 -38.63
CA ARG A 312 -23.89 35.67 -39.41
C ARG A 312 -23.69 34.39 -40.23
N SER A 313 -24.71 33.52 -40.22
CA SER A 313 -25.02 32.63 -41.34
C SER A 313 -25.85 33.35 -42.41
N PRO A 314 -25.74 32.98 -43.70
CA PRO A 314 -26.86 33.06 -44.62
C PRO A 314 -27.34 31.66 -45.04
N ARG A 315 -28.65 31.47 -44.92
CA ARG A 315 -29.43 30.39 -45.56
C ARG A 315 -29.72 30.77 -47.01
N SER A 316 -29.64 29.79 -47.92
CA SER A 316 -30.55 29.56 -49.06
C SER A 316 -30.21 28.17 -49.63
N ALA A 317 -31.10 27.18 -49.55
CA ALA A 317 -32.23 26.92 -50.46
C ALA A 317 -31.79 26.30 -51.80
N THR A 318 -31.67 24.97 -51.85
CA THR A 318 -32.40 24.05 -52.75
C THR A 318 -32.11 22.62 -52.34
#